data_AF-A0A2E5B145-F1
#
_entry.id   AF-A0A2E5B145-F1
#
_cell.length_a   1.000
_cell.length_b   1.000
_cell.length_c   1.000
_cell.angle_alpha   90.00
_cell.angle_beta   90.00
_cell.angle_gamma   90.00
#
_symmetry.space_group_name_H-M   'P 1'
#
loop_
_entity.id
_entity.type
_entity.pdbx_description
1 polymer ?
#
loop_
_entity_poly.entity_id
_entity_poly.type
_entity_poly.pdbx_seq_one_letter_code
_entity_poly.pdbx_strand_id
1 'polypeptide(L)'
;MFQNKEYKVSSFVITKKANKDYVPGTFEILLEKNIQENESWKKIEAQLETIAIAKIEDEVAFFELHSKALKYQKQFEDWKRVQEGYDTSENYPPFFKDIEIRLISVLNNIGLYRIQFKFDGGNDMETISVDKYYLCDYSKNKISEIGKTPTLGQQKILAKLTLSKFLQYYLLQTQKIAIGNMESLEVLKKDLKNQAEFAKKLDYSEAQVYPYFTGIMVEFPKFSKSSEIFNNETFRLLLKGDEMKAVLALYPEFKSSFQTFLRPPSAKIMSVLNNDKKFDLERFRRAPKEMEMIGILNPPVATGNISSLNINNYQLFNDQRKFLGSKRMFLNKEGNVYRIEHRNDKKEIVGEEKYRYDQKNRPLEIISSEYRKNIQIYHYEKDRLDIKEFIEVEERREDFSQEIVELHIWQQHFAYHDNMRFSLQFSLIGDINQEGRSNTRSVANNEFCEYNYCSLANMNGRVLGIKHLKGEPIDVLTNEKNQPVESYFENDRYRYSFSYDAQDRIKTFTMFSSQILKKRMEFIYHLDILKPLTILETDISYSDSVVKAYEYEIQFAEE
;
A
#
# COMPACT_ATOMS: atom_id res chain seq x y z
N MET A 1 11.79 20.63 -8.08
CA MET A 1 11.67 19.16 -8.28
C MET A 1 10.98 18.63 -7.05
N PHE A 2 9.75 18.11 -7.14
CA PHE A 2 9.08 17.48 -6.00
C PHE A 2 9.97 16.33 -5.51
N GLN A 3 10.40 16.45 -4.27
CA GLN A 3 11.53 15.70 -3.76
C GLN A 3 11.06 14.75 -2.67
N ASN A 4 9.93 14.07 -2.88
CA ASN A 4 9.71 12.78 -2.22
C ASN A 4 10.35 11.66 -3.07
N LYS A 5 11.58 11.90 -3.54
CA LYS A 5 12.41 10.85 -4.12
C LYS A 5 12.76 9.91 -2.98
N GLU A 6 12.82 8.61 -3.23
CA GLU A 6 13.33 7.66 -2.26
C GLU A 6 14.78 8.04 -1.94
N TYR A 7 15.00 8.64 -0.77
CA TYR A 7 16.33 8.93 -0.28
C TYR A 7 16.88 7.62 0.25
N LYS A 8 18.03 7.20 -0.27
CA LYS A 8 18.72 6.10 0.35
C LYS A 8 19.29 6.62 1.66
N VAL A 9 18.80 6.09 2.76
CA VAL A 9 19.35 6.30 4.10
C VAL A 9 20.13 5.05 4.52
N SER A 10 21.11 5.22 5.37
CA SER A 10 21.74 4.12 6.10
C SER A 10 21.65 4.40 7.58
N SER A 11 21.35 3.36 8.36
CA SER A 11 21.22 3.45 9.81
C SER A 11 22.59 3.32 10.47
N PHE A 12 22.91 4.26 11.35
CA PHE A 12 24.15 4.27 12.12
C PHE A 12 23.83 4.17 13.60
N VAL A 13 24.52 3.26 14.30
CA VAL A 13 24.44 3.14 15.76
C VAL A 13 25.52 4.02 16.36
N ILE A 14 25.13 4.93 17.25
CA ILE A 14 26.03 5.81 18.00
C ILE A 14 25.87 5.51 19.49
N THR A 15 26.91 5.01 20.13
CA THR A 15 26.91 4.78 21.58
C THR A 15 27.28 6.06 22.33
N LYS A 16 26.49 6.42 23.34
CA LYS A 16 26.72 7.58 24.22
C LYS A 16 26.82 7.15 25.67
N LYS A 17 27.59 7.92 26.44
CA LYS A 17 27.68 7.79 27.90
C LYS A 17 26.84 8.91 28.52
N ALA A 18 25.95 8.55 29.44
CA ALA A 18 25.23 9.52 30.27
C ALA A 18 25.74 9.39 31.70
N ASN A 19 25.97 10.51 32.37
CA ASN A 19 26.31 10.54 33.79
C ASN A 19 25.14 11.15 34.58
N LYS A 20 23.99 10.47 34.53
CA LYS A 20 22.73 10.86 35.16
C LYS A 20 22.12 9.64 35.83
N ASP A 21 21.64 9.79 37.05
CA ASP A 21 21.11 8.66 37.85
C ASP A 21 19.82 8.06 37.27
N TYR A 22 19.11 8.81 36.42
CA TYR A 22 17.84 8.43 35.80
C TYR A 22 17.97 7.89 34.37
N VAL A 23 19.19 7.80 33.83
CA VAL A 23 19.49 7.27 32.48
C VAL A 23 20.50 6.14 32.64
N PRO A 24 20.46 5.07 31.83
CA PRO A 24 21.54 4.09 31.81
C PRO A 24 22.89 4.78 31.55
N GLY A 25 23.95 4.30 32.23
CA GLY A 25 25.30 4.88 32.08
C GLY A 25 25.81 4.89 30.63
N THR A 26 25.28 4.00 29.79
CA THR A 26 25.45 3.99 28.34
C THR A 26 24.13 3.71 27.64
N PHE A 27 23.86 4.43 26.54
CA PHE A 27 22.70 4.19 25.68
C PHE A 27 23.08 4.34 24.21
N GLU A 28 22.23 3.81 23.32
CA GLU A 28 22.42 3.85 21.88
C GLU A 28 21.48 4.85 21.21
N ILE A 29 21.98 5.50 20.16
CA ILE A 29 21.20 6.32 19.23
C ILE A 29 21.31 5.66 17.86
N LEU A 30 20.20 5.15 17.35
CA LEU A 30 20.10 4.78 15.94
C LEU A 30 19.72 6.02 15.13
N LEU A 31 20.61 6.47 14.25
CA LEU A 31 20.40 7.64 13.40
C LEU A 31 20.42 7.24 11.93
N GLU A 32 19.32 7.51 11.24
CA GLU A 32 19.26 7.44 9.77
C GLU A 32 19.96 8.64 9.15
N LYS A 33 20.99 8.37 8.33
CA LYS A 33 21.71 9.41 7.58
C LYS A 33 21.55 9.21 6.09
N ASN A 34 21.54 10.32 5.34
CA ASN A 34 21.47 10.28 3.90
C ASN A 34 22.79 9.79 3.27
N ILE A 35 22.73 8.77 2.41
CA ILE A 35 23.92 8.18 1.75
C ILE A 35 24.66 9.18 0.85
N GLN A 36 23.97 10.19 0.31
CA GLN A 36 24.62 11.19 -0.56
C GLN A 36 25.53 12.17 0.21
N GLU A 37 25.52 12.13 1.54
CA GLU A 37 26.51 12.81 2.39
C GLU A 37 26.69 14.33 2.18
N ASN A 38 25.65 15.02 1.72
CA ASN A 38 25.66 16.48 1.54
C ASN A 38 25.93 17.20 2.88
N GLU A 39 26.77 18.25 2.88
CA GLU A 39 27.11 19.02 4.08
C GLU A 39 25.90 19.55 4.85
N SER A 40 24.86 20.01 4.14
CA SER A 40 23.65 20.56 4.78
C SER A 40 22.89 19.48 5.54
N TRP A 41 22.88 18.26 5.02
CA TRP A 41 22.27 17.10 5.65
C TRP A 41 23.05 16.67 6.88
N LYS A 42 24.37 16.53 6.75
CA LYS A 42 25.26 16.20 7.87
C LYS A 42 25.11 17.17 9.04
N LYS A 43 24.99 18.47 8.75
CA LYS A 43 24.76 19.51 9.78
C LYS A 43 23.42 19.37 10.48
N ILE A 44 22.35 19.06 9.75
CA ILE A 44 21.03 18.80 10.34
C ILE A 44 21.04 17.52 11.19
N GLU A 45 21.63 16.45 10.67
CA GLU A 45 21.75 15.16 11.37
C GLU A 45 22.52 15.29 12.70
N ALA A 46 23.63 16.02 12.70
CA ALA A 46 24.39 16.30 13.93
C ALA A 46 23.62 17.18 14.94
N GLN A 47 22.82 18.14 14.45
CA GLN A 47 21.95 18.93 15.31
C GLN A 47 20.81 18.09 15.90
N LEU A 48 20.23 17.16 15.13
CA LEU A 48 19.21 16.23 15.65
C LEU A 48 19.78 15.31 16.73
N GLU A 49 20.99 14.78 16.53
CA GLU A 49 21.71 14.02 17.56
C GLU A 49 21.88 14.87 18.83
N THR A 50 22.32 16.12 18.68
CA THR A 50 22.51 17.05 19.81
C THR A 50 21.19 17.33 20.53
N ILE A 51 20.09 17.54 19.81
CA ILE A 51 18.75 17.76 20.37
C ILE A 51 18.30 16.53 21.15
N ALA A 52 18.48 15.33 20.60
CA ALA A 52 18.11 14.07 21.24
C ALA A 52 18.86 13.86 22.56
N ILE A 53 20.18 14.09 22.56
CA ILE A 53 21.02 13.99 23.76
C ILE A 53 20.58 15.01 24.81
N ALA A 54 20.40 16.28 24.40
CA ALA A 54 19.98 17.34 25.32
C ALA A 54 18.64 17.03 25.98
N LYS A 55 17.70 16.37 25.29
CA LYS A 55 16.42 15.95 25.86
C LYS A 55 16.54 14.86 26.92
N ILE A 56 17.58 14.04 26.87
CA ILE A 56 17.84 12.99 27.85
C ILE A 56 18.71 13.52 29.01
N GLU A 57 19.60 14.47 28.75
CA GLU A 57 20.47 15.05 29.79
C GLU A 57 19.80 16.16 30.62
N ASP A 58 18.78 16.81 30.06
CA ASP A 58 17.94 17.78 30.76
C ASP A 58 16.89 17.04 31.61
N GLU A 59 16.97 17.23 32.92
CA GLU A 59 16.16 16.50 33.89
C GLU A 59 14.65 16.75 33.71
N VAL A 60 14.26 18.01 33.48
CA VAL A 60 12.85 18.38 33.30
C VAL A 60 12.30 17.75 32.03
N ALA A 61 13.01 17.89 30.91
CA ALA A 61 12.59 17.31 29.64
C ALA A 61 12.56 15.78 29.69
N PHE A 62 13.51 15.15 30.38
CA PHE A 62 13.52 13.70 30.56
C PHE A 62 12.28 13.24 31.34
N PHE A 63 11.97 13.88 32.47
CA PHE A 63 10.80 13.50 33.26
C PHE A 63 9.46 13.79 32.57
N GLU A 64 9.39 14.77 31.66
CA GLU A 64 8.24 14.94 30.76
C GLU A 64 8.07 13.74 29.80
N LEU A 65 9.18 13.22 29.25
CA LEU A 65 9.16 12.02 28.40
C LEU A 65 8.77 10.79 29.22
N HIS A 66 9.39 10.60 30.38
CA HIS A 66 9.12 9.49 31.28
C HIS A 66 7.67 9.47 31.78
N SER A 67 7.12 10.63 32.13
CA SER A 67 5.71 10.77 32.53
C SER A 67 4.74 10.37 31.40
N LYS A 68 5.09 10.65 30.14
CA LYS A 68 4.31 10.18 28.99
C LYS A 68 4.45 8.68 28.80
N ALA A 69 5.65 8.12 28.92
CA ALA A 69 5.87 6.69 28.83
C ALA A 69 5.09 5.93 29.92
N LEU A 70 5.07 6.43 31.16
CA LEU A 70 4.25 5.91 32.26
C LEU A 70 2.75 5.91 31.92
N LYS A 71 2.25 7.00 31.32
CA LYS A 71 0.85 7.07 30.88
C LYS A 71 0.55 6.02 29.81
N TYR A 72 1.44 5.87 28.82
CA TYR A 72 1.29 4.89 27.75
C TYR A 72 1.34 3.45 28.27
N GLN A 73 2.26 3.15 29.20
CA GLN A 73 2.35 1.86 29.86
C GLN A 73 1.03 1.52 30.56
N LYS A 74 0.51 2.45 31.35
CA LYS A 74 -0.76 2.24 32.06
C LYS A 74 -1.93 1.96 31.11
N GLN A 75 -1.99 2.65 29.96
CA GLN A 75 -3.02 2.40 28.97
C GLN A 75 -2.87 1.03 28.28
N PHE A 76 -1.64 0.62 27.99
CA PHE A 76 -1.35 -0.73 27.50
C PHE A 76 -1.77 -1.79 28.51
N GLU A 77 -1.43 -1.62 29.79
CA GLU A 77 -1.80 -2.54 30.87
C GLU A 77 -3.32 -2.62 31.05
N ASP A 78 -4.01 -1.48 31.08
CA ASP A 78 -5.47 -1.42 31.18
C ASP A 78 -6.13 -2.15 29.98
N TRP A 79 -5.59 -1.99 28.78
CA TRP A 79 -6.04 -2.69 27.58
C TRP A 79 -5.79 -4.19 27.63
N LYS A 80 -4.57 -4.61 28.00
CA LYS A 80 -4.20 -6.03 28.12
C LYS A 80 -5.06 -6.74 29.16
N ARG A 81 -5.35 -6.08 30.29
CA ARG A 81 -6.27 -6.61 31.31
C ARG A 81 -7.69 -6.81 30.76
N VAL A 82 -8.19 -5.88 29.96
CA VAL A 82 -9.54 -5.95 29.37
C VAL A 82 -9.63 -7.02 28.27
N GLN A 83 -8.62 -7.13 27.41
CA GLN A 83 -8.63 -8.03 26.26
C GLN A 83 -8.21 -9.46 26.64
N GLU A 84 -7.12 -9.61 27.39
CA GLU A 84 -6.49 -10.91 27.62
C GLU A 84 -6.76 -11.48 29.02
N GLY A 85 -7.38 -10.70 29.92
CA GLY A 85 -7.70 -11.13 31.29
C GLY A 85 -6.48 -11.36 32.18
N TYR A 86 -5.27 -11.02 31.72
CA TYR A 86 -4.04 -11.09 32.52
C TYR A 86 -3.93 -9.89 33.46
N ASP A 87 -3.74 -10.18 34.74
CA ASP A 87 -3.31 -9.20 35.74
C ASP A 87 -1.78 -9.31 35.87
N THR A 88 -1.04 -8.32 35.36
CA THR A 88 0.42 -8.33 35.44
C THR A 88 0.84 -7.84 36.83
N SER A 89 1.06 -8.77 37.76
CA SER A 89 1.32 -8.47 39.17
C SER A 89 2.73 -7.96 39.48
N GLU A 90 3.63 -7.92 38.50
CA GLU A 90 5.01 -7.39 38.63
C GLU A 90 5.28 -6.32 37.56
N ASN A 91 4.81 -5.10 37.80
CA ASN A 91 5.05 -3.99 36.88
C ASN A 91 6.20 -3.12 37.38
N TYR A 92 7.26 -3.03 36.58
CA TYR A 92 8.33 -2.08 36.79
C TYR A 92 8.00 -0.78 36.05
N PRO A 93 8.32 0.40 36.63
CA PRO A 93 8.27 1.66 35.89
C PRO A 93 9.10 1.55 34.61
N PRO A 94 8.67 2.20 33.52
CA PRO A 94 9.32 2.05 32.24
C PRO A 94 10.69 2.71 32.32
N PHE A 95 11.75 1.98 31.99
CA PHE A 95 13.11 2.50 32.03
C PHE A 95 13.56 2.90 30.64
N PHE A 96 14.27 4.02 30.53
CA PHE A 96 14.79 4.49 29.26
C PHE A 96 15.84 3.51 28.70
N LYS A 97 15.76 3.24 27.40
CA LYS A 97 16.59 2.23 26.72
C LYS A 97 17.49 2.87 25.66
N ASP A 98 16.87 3.39 24.59
CA ASP A 98 17.56 3.89 23.42
C ASP A 98 16.76 5.02 22.72
N ILE A 99 17.42 5.66 21.76
CA ILE A 99 16.81 6.66 20.88
C ILE A 99 16.88 6.18 19.44
N GLU A 100 15.82 6.43 18.70
CA GLU A 100 15.78 6.19 17.27
C GLU A 100 15.35 7.44 16.51
N ILE A 101 16.24 7.94 15.64
CA ILE A 101 16.05 9.13 14.82
C ILE A 101 15.89 8.68 13.36
N ARG A 102 14.66 8.77 12.84
CA ARG A 102 14.30 8.36 11.48
C ARG A 102 13.89 9.53 10.61
N LEU A 103 14.27 9.50 9.33
CA LEU A 103 13.80 10.42 8.32
C LEU A 103 12.48 9.89 7.74
N ILE A 104 11.38 10.57 8.03
CA ILE A 104 10.04 10.14 7.64
C ILE A 104 9.70 10.57 6.21
N SER A 105 10.04 11.81 5.83
CA SER A 105 9.81 12.30 4.47
C SER A 105 10.65 13.53 4.18
N VAL A 106 10.79 13.89 2.90
CA VAL A 106 11.38 15.17 2.49
C VAL A 106 10.47 15.83 1.47
N LEU A 107 10.15 17.10 1.71
CA LEU A 107 9.28 17.89 0.85
C LEU A 107 9.89 19.27 0.67
N ASN A 108 10.22 19.62 -0.58
CA ASN A 108 10.75 20.94 -0.93
C ASN A 108 11.99 21.34 -0.08
N ASN A 109 12.98 20.44 0.05
CA ASN A 109 14.14 20.61 0.92
C ASN A 109 13.81 20.80 2.42
N ILE A 110 12.62 20.38 2.85
CA ILE A 110 12.25 20.28 4.26
C ILE A 110 12.15 18.80 4.62
N GLY A 111 13.03 18.32 5.50
CA GLY A 111 12.95 16.97 6.06
C GLY A 111 11.99 16.92 7.24
N LEU A 112 11.14 15.89 7.30
CA LEU A 112 10.40 15.51 8.49
C LEU A 112 11.18 14.37 9.16
N TYR A 113 11.68 14.62 10.37
CA TYR A 113 12.29 13.58 11.21
C TYR A 113 11.39 13.21 12.37
N ARG A 114 11.45 11.95 12.77
CA ARG A 114 10.85 11.44 14.00
C ARG A 114 11.97 10.96 14.92
N ILE A 115 11.99 11.49 16.14
CA ILE A 115 12.84 11.02 17.23
C ILE A 115 11.95 10.21 18.18
N GLN A 116 12.24 8.93 18.31
CA GLN A 116 11.54 8.01 19.20
C GLN A 116 12.42 7.78 20.42
N PHE A 117 11.89 8.12 21.59
CA PHE A 117 12.53 7.80 22.87
C PHE A 117 11.91 6.50 23.38
N LYS A 118 12.70 5.43 23.43
CA LYS A 118 12.22 4.10 23.78
C LYS A 118 12.41 3.79 25.25
N PHE A 119 11.38 3.21 25.84
CA PHE A 119 11.35 2.77 27.21
C PHE A 119 10.92 1.30 27.27
N ASP A 120 11.59 0.50 28.07
CA ASP A 120 11.24 -0.90 28.32
C ASP A 120 10.46 -1.00 29.64
N GLY A 121 9.38 -1.79 29.67
CA GLY A 121 8.52 -2.00 30.84
C GLY A 121 8.96 -3.12 31.80
N GLY A 122 10.08 -3.80 31.52
CA GLY A 122 10.43 -5.08 32.17
C GLY A 122 9.63 -6.27 31.62
N ASN A 123 10.09 -7.50 31.90
CA ASN A 123 9.59 -8.83 31.44
C ASN A 123 8.41 -8.84 30.45
N ASP A 124 8.66 -9.31 29.21
CA ASP A 124 7.67 -9.59 28.16
C ASP A 124 6.75 -8.41 27.76
N MET A 125 7.02 -7.18 28.21
CA MET A 125 6.30 -5.99 27.75
C MET A 125 6.85 -5.45 26.43
N GLU A 126 5.95 -5.01 25.56
CA GLU A 126 6.26 -4.30 24.33
C GLU A 126 7.03 -3.00 24.63
N THR A 127 8.05 -2.67 23.85
CA THR A 127 8.79 -1.41 24.02
C THR A 127 7.86 -0.21 23.80
N ILE A 128 7.79 0.69 24.78
CA ILE A 128 6.99 1.91 24.73
C ILE A 128 7.83 3.01 24.09
N SER A 129 7.27 3.69 23.10
CA SER A 129 7.94 4.81 22.44
C SER A 129 7.20 6.12 22.67
N VAL A 130 7.95 7.18 22.99
CA VAL A 130 7.46 8.55 23.00
C VAL A 130 8.04 9.27 21.79
N ASP A 131 7.19 9.56 20.81
CA ASP A 131 7.60 10.13 19.53
C ASP A 131 7.56 11.66 19.54
N LYS A 132 8.61 12.26 18.95
CA LYS A 132 8.74 13.71 18.70
C LYS A 132 9.07 13.96 17.25
N TYR A 133 8.38 14.91 16.62
CA TYR A 133 8.54 15.21 15.21
C TYR A 133 9.26 16.54 15.00
N TYR A 134 10.09 16.63 13.97
CA TYR A 134 10.89 17.81 13.68
C TYR A 134 10.89 18.13 12.18
N LEU A 135 10.66 19.41 11.85
CA LEU A 135 10.87 19.95 10.52
C LEU A 135 12.29 20.51 10.41
N CYS A 136 13.02 20.02 9.40
CA CYS A 136 14.40 20.37 9.14
C CYS A 136 14.51 21.06 7.77
N ASP A 137 14.68 22.38 7.77
CA ASP A 137 14.92 23.15 6.55
C ASP A 137 16.40 23.03 6.18
N TYR A 138 16.72 22.18 5.20
CA TYR A 138 18.10 21.96 4.76
C TYR A 138 18.70 23.20 4.11
N SER A 139 17.88 24.09 3.55
CA SER A 139 18.37 25.30 2.87
C SER A 139 18.76 26.38 3.88
N LYS A 140 18.07 26.44 5.02
CA LYS A 140 18.34 27.39 6.11
C LYS A 140 19.13 26.80 7.26
N ASN A 141 19.44 25.50 7.20
CA ASN A 141 20.03 24.74 8.30
C ASN A 141 19.29 24.97 9.63
N LYS A 142 17.96 24.87 9.60
CA LYS A 142 17.08 25.16 10.75
C LYS A 142 16.23 23.95 11.11
N ILE A 143 16.19 23.60 12.39
CA ILE A 143 15.30 22.57 12.94
C ILE A 143 14.15 23.25 13.71
N SER A 144 12.94 22.71 13.62
CA SER A 144 11.76 23.16 14.35
C SER A 144 10.96 21.97 14.86
N GLU A 145 10.78 21.86 16.17
CA GLU A 145 9.96 20.81 16.79
C GLU A 145 8.47 21.03 16.46
N ILE A 146 7.83 19.96 16.00
CA ILE A 146 6.38 19.85 15.86
C ILE A 146 5.86 19.24 17.16
N GLY A 147 5.53 20.08 18.14
CA GLY A 147 5.25 19.58 19.49
C GLY A 147 4.29 20.42 20.33
N LYS A 148 3.67 21.46 19.75
CA LYS A 148 2.64 22.20 20.46
C LYS A 148 1.33 21.43 20.41
N THR A 149 0.78 21.13 21.59
CA THR A 149 -0.61 20.68 21.73
C THR A 149 -1.51 21.56 20.85
N PRO A 150 -2.33 20.98 19.96
CA PRO A 150 -3.21 21.75 19.11
C PRO A 150 -4.06 22.72 19.94
N THR A 151 -4.09 23.99 19.55
CA THR A 151 -4.95 25.01 20.18
C THR A 151 -6.43 24.66 19.98
N LEU A 152 -7.34 25.21 20.79
CA LEU A 152 -8.77 24.99 20.62
C LEU A 152 -9.29 25.30 19.20
N GLY A 153 -8.72 26.31 18.54
CA GLY A 153 -9.06 26.64 17.14
C GLY A 153 -8.59 25.56 16.16
N GLN A 154 -7.38 25.05 16.35
CA GLN A 154 -6.83 23.94 15.57
C GLN A 154 -7.63 22.66 15.79
N GLN A 155 -7.92 22.29 17.04
CA GLN A 155 -8.72 21.11 17.39
C GLN A 155 -10.10 21.12 16.69
N LYS A 156 -10.79 22.27 16.65
CA LYS A 156 -12.09 22.40 15.96
C LYS A 156 -11.98 22.13 14.45
N ILE A 157 -10.92 22.63 13.81
CA ILE A 157 -10.72 22.42 12.37
C ILE A 157 -10.31 20.98 12.08
N LEU A 158 -9.41 20.39 12.89
CA LEU A 158 -9.05 18.98 12.77
C LEU A 158 -10.30 18.11 12.90
N ALA A 159 -11.10 18.29 13.96
CA ALA A 159 -12.35 17.55 14.16
C ALA A 159 -13.31 17.67 12.97
N LYS A 160 -13.49 18.89 12.43
CA LYS A 160 -14.36 19.11 11.26
C LYS A 160 -13.90 18.30 10.04
N LEU A 161 -12.59 18.17 9.84
CA LEU A 161 -12.02 17.52 8.65
C LEU A 161 -11.91 16.00 8.79
N THR A 162 -11.67 15.48 10.00
CA THR A 162 -11.31 14.06 10.17
C THR A 162 -12.40 13.21 10.82
N LEU A 163 -13.29 13.79 11.63
CA LEU A 163 -14.22 13.04 12.49
C LEU A 163 -15.10 12.03 11.72
N SER A 164 -15.67 12.45 10.59
CA SER A 164 -16.55 11.57 9.80
C SER A 164 -15.82 10.35 9.25
N LYS A 165 -14.53 10.48 8.91
CA LYS A 165 -13.72 9.38 8.39
C LYS A 165 -13.31 8.42 9.50
N PHE A 166 -12.90 8.94 10.66
CA PHE A 166 -12.65 8.09 11.82
C PHE A 166 -13.89 7.36 12.31
N LEU A 167 -15.07 7.99 12.26
CA LEU A 167 -16.34 7.33 12.58
C LEU A 167 -16.61 6.17 11.61
N GLN A 168 -16.38 6.36 10.31
CA GLN A 168 -16.54 5.30 9.32
C GLN A 168 -15.67 4.09 9.68
N TYR A 169 -14.38 4.29 9.95
CA TYR A 169 -13.48 3.19 10.30
C TYR A 169 -13.84 2.52 11.62
N TYR A 170 -14.26 3.30 12.62
CA TYR A 170 -14.74 2.76 13.90
C TYR A 170 -16.00 1.89 13.75
N LEU A 171 -16.95 2.30 12.91
CA LEU A 171 -18.16 1.52 12.65
C LEU A 171 -17.88 0.22 11.88
N LEU A 172 -16.84 0.21 11.02
CA LEU A 172 -16.35 -1.00 10.37
C LEU A 172 -15.70 -1.95 11.38
N GLN A 173 -14.81 -1.44 12.24
CA GLN A 173 -14.13 -2.26 13.25
C GLN A 173 -15.10 -2.89 14.24
N THR A 174 -16.11 -2.12 14.67
CA THR A 174 -17.14 -2.59 15.59
C THR A 174 -18.25 -3.39 14.90
N GLN A 175 -18.09 -3.70 13.61
CA GLN A 175 -19.05 -4.43 12.77
C GLN A 175 -20.48 -3.85 12.78
N LYS A 176 -20.65 -2.58 13.18
CA LYS A 176 -21.93 -1.88 13.14
C LYS A 176 -22.37 -1.59 11.71
N ILE A 177 -21.44 -1.67 10.76
CA ILE A 177 -21.69 -1.60 9.32
C ILE A 177 -20.96 -2.76 8.65
N ALA A 178 -21.66 -3.46 7.77
CA ALA A 178 -21.06 -4.45 6.90
C ALA A 178 -20.21 -3.77 5.82
N ILE A 179 -19.03 -4.34 5.55
CA ILE A 179 -18.06 -3.90 4.54
C ILE A 179 -18.74 -3.59 3.19
N GLY A 180 -19.67 -4.43 2.72
CA GLY A 180 -20.39 -4.22 1.46
C GLY A 180 -21.46 -3.10 1.42
N ASN A 181 -21.74 -2.44 2.55
CA ASN A 181 -22.75 -1.38 2.65
C ASN A 181 -22.12 0.01 2.80
N MET A 182 -20.95 0.23 2.21
CA MET A 182 -20.25 1.52 2.27
C MET A 182 -21.04 2.66 1.58
N GLU A 183 -21.98 2.38 0.67
CA GLU A 183 -22.87 3.41 0.12
C GLU A 183 -23.85 3.99 1.16
N SER A 184 -24.12 3.28 2.27
CA SER A 184 -24.87 3.82 3.41
C SER A 184 -24.11 4.90 4.20
N LEU A 185 -22.84 5.15 3.88
CA LEU A 185 -21.98 6.11 4.57
C LEU A 185 -22.28 7.58 4.23
N GLU A 186 -22.84 7.87 3.06
CA GLU A 186 -23.34 9.24 2.77
C GLU A 186 -24.50 9.63 3.71
N VAL A 187 -25.25 8.63 4.19
CA VAL A 187 -26.31 8.82 5.19
C VAL A 187 -25.71 9.08 6.57
N LEU A 188 -24.63 8.38 6.93
CA LEU A 188 -23.92 8.56 8.21
C LEU A 188 -23.12 9.88 8.29
N LYS A 189 -22.66 10.42 7.16
CA LYS A 189 -22.13 11.80 7.08
C LYS A 189 -23.15 12.84 7.56
N LYS A 190 -24.45 12.54 7.46
CA LYS A 190 -25.55 13.42 7.89
C LYS A 190 -26.08 13.09 9.28
N ASP A 191 -25.61 12.01 9.91
CA ASP A 191 -26.01 11.61 11.25
C ASP A 191 -25.23 12.39 12.31
N LEU A 192 -25.66 13.63 12.53
CA LEU A 192 -25.08 14.56 13.49
C LEU A 192 -25.08 14.02 14.93
N LYS A 193 -26.03 13.14 15.28
CA LYS A 193 -26.13 12.58 16.63
C LYS A 193 -25.01 11.58 16.90
N ASN A 194 -24.81 10.62 16.00
CA ASN A 194 -23.72 9.66 16.10
C ASN A 194 -22.35 10.32 16.01
N GLN A 195 -22.20 11.37 15.19
CA GLN A 195 -20.97 12.17 15.17
C GLN A 195 -20.70 12.89 16.48
N ALA A 196 -21.71 13.49 17.10
CA ALA A 196 -21.55 14.19 18.38
C ALA A 196 -21.18 13.26 19.54
N GLU A 197 -21.70 12.03 19.54
CA GLU A 197 -21.32 11.02 20.53
C GLU A 197 -19.92 10.48 20.28
N PHE A 198 -19.60 10.14 19.03
CA PHE A 198 -18.26 9.67 18.66
C PHE A 198 -17.17 10.72 18.88
N ALA A 199 -17.47 12.01 18.67
CA ALA A 199 -16.54 13.09 18.95
C ALA A 199 -16.03 13.11 20.40
N LYS A 200 -16.82 12.61 21.36
CA LYS A 200 -16.40 12.52 22.78
C LYS A 200 -15.34 11.44 23.03
N LYS A 201 -15.18 10.49 22.10
CA LYS A 201 -14.15 9.43 22.14
C LYS A 201 -12.80 9.92 21.61
N LEU A 202 -12.75 11.08 20.95
CA LEU A 202 -11.53 11.64 20.37
C LEU A 202 -11.09 12.89 21.14
N ASP A 203 -9.84 12.87 21.61
CA ASP A 203 -9.18 14.02 22.21
C ASP A 203 -8.15 14.62 21.24
N TYR A 204 -8.60 15.59 20.44
CA TYR A 204 -7.75 16.27 19.45
C TYR A 204 -6.58 17.05 20.06
N SER A 205 -6.50 17.21 21.38
CA SER A 205 -5.30 17.76 22.01
C SER A 205 -4.12 16.78 21.97
N GLU A 206 -4.37 15.49 21.81
CA GLU A 206 -3.35 14.44 21.67
C GLU A 206 -2.90 14.23 20.21
N ALA A 207 -3.55 14.89 19.25
CA ALA A 207 -3.25 14.73 17.83
C ALA A 207 -1.88 15.31 17.46
N GLN A 208 -1.09 14.53 16.74
CA GLN A 208 0.14 14.93 16.08
C GLN A 208 -0.19 15.35 14.64
N VAL A 209 0.24 16.55 14.26
CA VAL A 209 -0.07 17.13 12.94
C VAL A 209 1.24 17.49 12.25
N TYR A 210 1.51 16.93 11.07
CA TYR A 210 2.78 17.16 10.38
C TYR A 210 2.64 17.08 8.85
N PRO A 211 3.45 17.83 8.08
CA PRO A 211 3.54 17.70 6.63
C PRO A 211 3.96 16.29 6.23
N TYR A 212 3.24 15.66 5.29
CA TYR A 212 3.57 14.33 4.81
C TYR A 212 3.15 14.15 3.35
N PHE A 213 4.05 13.66 2.49
CA PHE A 213 3.83 13.55 1.05
C PHE A 213 3.26 14.84 0.42
N THR A 214 2.03 14.82 -0.11
CA THR A 214 1.40 15.98 -0.75
C THR A 214 0.27 16.58 0.09
N GLY A 215 0.27 16.27 1.39
CA GLY A 215 -0.78 16.68 2.32
C GLY A 215 -0.26 16.89 3.74
N ILE A 216 -1.18 17.00 4.68
CA ILE A 216 -0.88 17.09 6.12
C ILE A 216 -1.46 15.88 6.81
N MET A 217 -0.62 15.15 7.53
CA MET A 217 -1.04 14.03 8.36
C MET A 217 -1.66 14.54 9.65
N VAL A 218 -2.76 13.93 10.05
CA VAL A 218 -3.35 14.04 11.39
C VAL A 218 -3.32 12.65 11.98
N GLU A 219 -2.51 12.46 13.02
CA GLU A 219 -2.22 11.16 13.63
C GLU A 219 -2.54 11.21 15.12
N PHE A 220 -3.16 10.15 15.63
CA PHE A 220 -3.30 9.90 17.06
C PHE A 220 -2.35 8.77 17.43
N PRO A 221 -1.40 9.01 18.34
CA PRO A 221 -0.35 8.05 18.64
C PRO A 221 -0.90 6.79 19.33
N LYS A 222 -0.16 5.68 19.21
CA LYS A 222 -0.35 4.44 19.98
C LYS A 222 -0.46 4.76 21.47
N PHE A 223 -1.35 4.08 22.18
CA PHE A 223 -1.60 4.32 23.60
C PHE A 223 -1.91 5.80 23.93
N SER A 224 -2.60 6.48 23.02
CA SER A 224 -3.32 7.71 23.36
C SER A 224 -4.73 7.35 23.83
N LYS A 225 -5.39 8.24 24.58
CA LYS A 225 -6.78 8.00 24.99
C LYS A 225 -7.69 7.79 23.77
N SER A 226 -7.40 8.51 22.69
CA SER A 226 -8.16 8.37 21.44
C SER A 226 -7.92 7.03 20.75
N SER A 227 -6.76 6.39 20.93
CA SER A 227 -6.42 5.11 20.30
C SER A 227 -7.17 3.91 20.87
N GLU A 228 -7.81 4.04 22.04
CA GLU A 228 -8.67 3.00 22.63
C GLU A 228 -9.75 2.52 21.66
N ILE A 229 -10.22 3.38 20.75
CA ILE A 229 -11.25 3.02 19.77
C ILE A 229 -10.75 2.06 18.69
N PHE A 230 -9.43 1.97 18.49
CA PHE A 230 -8.72 1.11 17.53
C PHE A 230 -7.73 0.18 18.24
N ASN A 231 -8.13 -0.44 19.36
CA ASN A 231 -7.30 -1.39 20.12
C ASN A 231 -5.92 -0.83 20.54
N ASN A 232 -5.88 0.47 20.88
CA ASN A 232 -4.67 1.22 21.21
C ASN A 232 -3.64 1.34 20.09
N GLU A 233 -3.99 0.98 18.85
CA GLU A 233 -3.14 1.21 17.69
C GLU A 233 -3.12 2.69 17.29
N THR A 234 -2.00 3.13 16.73
CA THR A 234 -1.93 4.43 16.07
C THR A 234 -2.95 4.49 14.94
N PHE A 235 -3.65 5.62 14.77
CA PHE A 235 -4.54 5.82 13.63
C PHE A 235 -4.42 7.23 13.07
N ARG A 236 -4.62 7.37 11.76
CA ARG A 236 -4.22 8.58 11.02
C ARG A 236 -5.03 8.83 9.75
N LEU A 237 -4.99 10.07 9.28
CA LEU A 237 -5.53 10.51 7.99
C LEU A 237 -4.60 11.52 7.32
N LEU A 238 -4.44 11.39 6.00
CA LEU A 238 -3.72 12.37 5.20
C LEU A 238 -4.69 13.34 4.52
N LEU A 239 -4.71 14.58 4.99
CA LEU A 239 -5.54 15.66 4.45
C LEU A 239 -4.88 16.27 3.20
N LYS A 240 -5.62 16.35 2.09
CA LYS A 240 -5.12 16.85 0.79
C LYS A 240 -6.00 17.99 0.26
N GLY A 241 -5.54 18.65 -0.81
CA GLY A 241 -6.32 19.64 -1.54
C GLY A 241 -6.84 20.78 -0.65
N ASP A 242 -8.15 20.98 -0.62
CA ASP A 242 -8.77 22.05 0.16
C ASP A 242 -8.75 21.80 1.67
N GLU A 243 -8.75 20.53 2.11
CA GLU A 243 -8.61 20.17 3.54
C GLU A 243 -7.21 20.56 4.04
N MET A 244 -6.18 20.26 3.26
CA MET A 244 -4.80 20.70 3.54
C MET A 244 -4.69 22.22 3.64
N LYS A 245 -5.32 22.96 2.71
CA LYS A 245 -5.31 24.45 2.74
C LYS A 245 -5.95 25.00 4.01
N ALA A 246 -7.04 24.38 4.48
CA ALA A 246 -7.70 24.77 5.73
C ALA A 246 -6.78 24.57 6.94
N VAL A 247 -6.00 23.48 6.98
CA VAL A 247 -5.01 23.25 8.04
C VAL A 247 -3.82 24.22 7.92
N LEU A 248 -3.28 24.46 6.73
CA LEU A 248 -2.16 25.40 6.51
C LEU A 248 -2.46 26.84 6.94
N ALA A 249 -3.74 27.23 6.97
CA ALA A 249 -4.14 28.53 7.49
C ALA A 249 -3.86 28.67 9.01
N LEU A 250 -3.91 27.56 9.75
CA LEU A 250 -3.67 27.52 11.20
C LEU A 250 -2.27 27.02 11.61
N TYR A 251 -1.53 26.41 10.69
CA TYR A 251 -0.16 25.93 10.91
C TYR A 251 0.80 26.60 9.92
N PRO A 252 1.08 27.91 10.07
CA PRO A 252 1.93 28.65 9.13
C PRO A 252 3.35 28.10 9.01
N GLU A 253 3.87 27.45 10.05
CA GLU A 253 5.16 26.77 10.07
C GLU A 253 5.28 25.66 9.00
N PHE A 254 4.15 25.09 8.55
CA PHE A 254 4.14 24.05 7.52
C PHE A 254 4.19 24.60 6.10
N LYS A 255 3.97 25.91 5.91
CA LYS A 255 3.92 26.52 4.57
C LYS A 255 5.22 26.31 3.78
N SER A 256 6.37 26.27 4.44
CA SER A 256 7.67 26.01 3.78
C SER A 256 7.71 24.65 3.09
N SER A 257 7.09 23.62 3.68
CA SER A 257 7.03 22.27 3.11
C SER A 257 6.22 22.20 1.81
N PHE A 258 5.38 23.21 1.51
CA PHE A 258 4.47 23.23 0.35
C PHE A 258 4.72 24.40 -0.62
N GLN A 259 5.91 25.00 -0.62
CA GLN A 259 6.22 26.16 -1.48
C GLN A 259 6.25 25.84 -2.98
N THR A 260 6.69 24.64 -3.36
CA THR A 260 6.70 24.24 -4.78
C THR A 260 5.37 23.61 -5.14
N PHE A 261 4.62 24.27 -6.02
CA PHE A 261 3.39 23.70 -6.58
C PHE A 261 3.70 22.55 -7.55
N LEU A 262 2.99 21.44 -7.38
CA LEU A 262 3.00 20.35 -8.34
C LEU A 262 2.35 20.80 -9.64
N ARG A 263 3.15 20.85 -10.71
CA ARG A 263 2.66 21.12 -12.06
C ARG A 263 2.00 19.87 -12.64
N PRO A 264 0.70 19.89 -12.97
CA PRO A 264 0.04 18.70 -13.51
C PRO A 264 0.61 18.34 -14.89
N PRO A 265 0.77 17.04 -15.20
CA PRO A 265 1.10 16.57 -16.54
C PRO A 265 0.07 17.01 -17.59
N SER A 266 0.50 17.09 -18.85
CA SER A 266 -0.41 17.22 -19.98
C SER A 266 -1.34 16.00 -20.08
N ALA A 267 -2.53 16.16 -20.67
CA ALA A 267 -3.49 15.06 -20.81
C ALA A 267 -2.90 13.82 -21.49
N LYS A 268 -2.05 14.02 -22.52
CA LYS A 268 -1.35 12.93 -23.22
C LYS A 268 -0.41 12.16 -22.29
N ILE A 269 0.42 12.87 -21.51
CA ILE A 269 1.36 12.24 -20.58
C ILE A 269 0.62 11.59 -19.41
N MET A 270 -0.45 12.22 -18.91
CA MET A 270 -1.31 11.66 -17.87
C MET A 270 -1.92 10.31 -18.29
N SER A 271 -2.42 10.21 -19.53
CA SER A 271 -2.95 8.97 -20.09
C SER A 271 -1.90 7.86 -20.11
N VAL A 272 -0.64 8.19 -20.45
CA VAL A 272 0.46 7.22 -20.41
C VAL A 272 0.79 6.81 -18.98
N LEU A 273 0.99 7.76 -18.05
CA LEU A 273 1.36 7.49 -16.66
C LEU A 273 0.35 6.56 -15.94
N ASN A 274 -0.92 6.64 -16.33
CA ASN A 274 -2.01 5.83 -15.78
C ASN A 274 -2.30 4.55 -16.58
N ASN A 275 -1.51 4.26 -17.62
CA ASN A 275 -1.64 3.03 -18.40
C ASN A 275 -0.69 1.95 -17.87
N ASP A 276 -1.20 1.04 -17.05
CA ASP A 276 -0.41 -0.05 -16.45
C ASP A 276 0.27 -0.94 -17.52
N LYS A 277 -0.33 -1.13 -18.70
CA LYS A 277 0.27 -1.95 -19.78
C LYS A 277 1.58 -1.37 -20.31
N LYS A 278 1.78 -0.05 -20.22
CA LYS A 278 3.02 0.61 -20.66
C LYS A 278 4.19 0.38 -19.70
N PHE A 279 3.88 -0.01 -18.46
CA PHE A 279 4.84 -0.28 -17.40
C PHE A 279 4.82 -1.76 -16.99
N ASP A 280 4.14 -2.64 -17.71
CA ASP A 280 4.02 -4.05 -17.31
C ASP A 280 5.24 -4.86 -17.76
N LEU A 281 6.26 -4.99 -16.90
CA LEU A 281 7.35 -5.95 -17.13
C LEU A 281 6.95 -7.40 -16.90
N GLU A 282 5.91 -7.65 -16.11
CA GLU A 282 5.48 -9.01 -15.80
C GLU A 282 5.15 -9.78 -17.06
N ARG A 283 4.63 -9.10 -18.08
CA ARG A 283 4.31 -9.68 -19.39
C ARG A 283 5.48 -10.43 -20.05
N PHE A 284 6.72 -10.14 -19.67
CA PHE A 284 7.90 -10.84 -20.18
C PHE A 284 8.23 -12.12 -19.40
N ARG A 285 7.62 -12.34 -18.23
CA ARG A 285 7.86 -13.50 -17.34
C ARG A 285 6.62 -14.32 -17.02
N ARG A 286 5.46 -13.97 -17.57
CA ARG A 286 4.20 -14.68 -17.34
C ARG A 286 3.44 -14.97 -18.64
N ALA A 287 2.69 -16.05 -18.64
CA ALA A 287 1.62 -16.27 -19.61
C ALA A 287 0.51 -15.20 -19.49
N PRO A 288 -0.22 -14.89 -20.56
CA PRO A 288 -1.26 -13.86 -20.51
C PRO A 288 -2.36 -14.19 -19.49
N LYS A 289 -2.87 -13.15 -18.82
CA LYS A 289 -3.96 -13.26 -17.84
C LYS A 289 -5.31 -13.50 -18.51
N GLU A 290 -6.32 -13.91 -17.76
CA GLU A 290 -7.63 -14.31 -18.29
C GLU A 290 -8.30 -13.19 -19.12
N MET A 291 -8.22 -11.94 -18.67
CA MET A 291 -8.71 -10.79 -19.44
C MET A 291 -7.88 -10.47 -20.69
N GLU A 292 -6.58 -10.76 -20.67
CA GLU A 292 -5.73 -10.63 -21.86
C GLU A 292 -6.07 -11.73 -22.87
N MET A 293 -6.42 -12.93 -22.39
CA MET A 293 -6.85 -14.04 -23.24
C MET A 293 -8.14 -13.73 -24.00
N ILE A 294 -9.12 -13.05 -23.40
CA ILE A 294 -10.32 -12.61 -24.13
C ILE A 294 -9.95 -11.78 -25.37
N GLY A 295 -9.01 -10.85 -25.23
CA GLY A 295 -8.52 -10.04 -26.35
C GLY A 295 -7.78 -10.84 -27.41
N ILE A 296 -7.06 -11.91 -27.02
CA ILE A 296 -6.36 -12.81 -27.94
C ILE A 296 -7.35 -13.70 -28.72
N LEU A 297 -8.45 -14.09 -28.09
CA LEU A 297 -9.48 -14.92 -28.74
C LEU A 297 -10.25 -14.17 -29.82
N ASN A 298 -10.38 -12.83 -29.67
CA ASN A 298 -10.94 -11.89 -30.65
C ASN A 298 -12.17 -12.45 -31.42
N PRO A 299 -13.28 -12.76 -30.73
CA PRO A 299 -14.45 -13.34 -31.38
C PRO A 299 -15.00 -12.40 -32.46
N PRO A 300 -15.63 -12.92 -33.53
CA PRO A 300 -16.14 -12.11 -34.63
C PRO A 300 -17.12 -11.03 -34.15
N VAL A 301 -17.07 -9.82 -34.74
CA VAL A 301 -17.98 -8.72 -34.38
C VAL A 301 -19.47 -9.12 -34.49
N ALA A 302 -19.79 -10.07 -35.37
CA ALA A 302 -21.15 -10.58 -35.58
C ALA A 302 -21.70 -11.49 -34.46
N THR A 303 -20.87 -11.95 -33.50
CA THR A 303 -21.32 -12.84 -32.41
C THR A 303 -21.86 -12.08 -31.19
N GLY A 304 -21.93 -10.75 -31.25
CA GLY A 304 -22.30 -9.91 -30.11
C GLY A 304 -21.18 -9.81 -29.06
N ASN A 305 -21.43 -9.03 -28.00
CA ASN A 305 -20.46 -8.87 -26.91
C ASN A 305 -20.46 -10.11 -26.01
N ILE A 306 -19.28 -10.51 -25.52
CA ILE A 306 -19.16 -11.57 -24.52
C ILE A 306 -19.89 -11.13 -23.25
N SER A 307 -20.85 -11.93 -22.79
CA SER A 307 -21.57 -11.71 -21.53
C SER A 307 -20.92 -12.43 -20.35
N SER A 308 -20.33 -13.61 -20.58
CA SER A 308 -19.50 -14.28 -19.56
C SER A 308 -18.42 -15.19 -20.14
N LEU A 309 -17.35 -15.35 -19.36
CA LEU A 309 -16.27 -16.31 -19.58
C LEU A 309 -16.22 -17.28 -18.39
N ASN A 310 -16.38 -18.57 -18.64
CA ASN A 310 -16.22 -19.62 -17.65
C ASN A 310 -14.90 -20.36 -17.89
N ILE A 311 -14.12 -20.57 -16.82
CA ILE A 311 -12.83 -21.27 -16.87
C ILE A 311 -12.92 -22.47 -15.94
N ASN A 312 -13.08 -23.66 -16.52
CA ASN A 312 -13.14 -24.91 -15.77
C ASN A 312 -11.73 -25.47 -15.57
N ASN A 313 -11.36 -25.77 -14.32
CA ASN A 313 -10.05 -26.28 -13.95
C ASN A 313 -10.11 -27.78 -13.66
N TYR A 314 -9.21 -28.54 -14.27
CA TYR A 314 -9.08 -29.99 -14.09
C TYR A 314 -7.63 -30.38 -13.80
N GLN A 315 -7.44 -31.39 -12.96
CA GLN A 315 -6.18 -32.11 -12.83
C GLN A 315 -6.22 -33.38 -13.69
N LEU A 316 -5.15 -33.66 -14.42
CA LEU A 316 -5.00 -34.84 -15.26
C LEU A 316 -3.93 -35.77 -14.65
N PHE A 317 -4.28 -37.04 -14.40
CA PHE A 317 -3.36 -38.03 -13.84
C PHE A 317 -3.66 -39.43 -14.38
N ASN A 318 -2.71 -40.07 -15.09
CA ASN A 318 -2.79 -41.47 -15.56
C ASN A 318 -4.21 -41.86 -16.06
N ASP A 319 -4.74 -41.07 -17.02
CA ASP A 319 -6.07 -41.19 -17.65
C ASP A 319 -7.28 -40.72 -16.82
N GLN A 320 -7.10 -40.34 -15.56
CA GLN A 320 -8.16 -39.73 -14.75
C GLN A 320 -8.18 -38.21 -14.91
N ARG A 321 -9.39 -37.68 -15.07
CA ARG A 321 -9.67 -36.23 -15.12
C ARG A 321 -10.50 -35.83 -13.90
N LYS A 322 -9.89 -35.08 -12.99
CA LYS A 322 -10.56 -34.58 -11.77
C LYS A 322 -10.88 -33.10 -11.91
N PHE A 323 -12.15 -32.72 -11.75
CA PHE A 323 -12.55 -31.32 -11.69
C PHE A 323 -12.12 -30.72 -10.33
N LEU A 324 -11.48 -29.56 -10.36
CA LEU A 324 -10.99 -28.87 -9.16
C LEU A 324 -11.85 -27.65 -8.80
N GLY A 325 -12.66 -27.17 -9.74
CA GLY A 325 -13.44 -25.95 -9.58
C GLY A 325 -13.45 -25.11 -10.85
N SER A 326 -14.09 -23.96 -10.78
CA SER A 326 -14.20 -23.04 -11.92
C SER A 326 -14.20 -21.59 -11.48
N LYS A 327 -13.75 -20.71 -12.38
CA LYS A 327 -13.85 -19.26 -12.25
C LYS A 327 -14.75 -18.74 -13.37
N ARG A 328 -15.80 -18.02 -13.01
CA ARG A 328 -16.73 -17.42 -13.98
C ARG A 328 -16.70 -15.91 -13.89
N MET A 329 -16.40 -15.25 -15.00
CA MET A 329 -16.30 -13.80 -15.12
C MET A 329 -17.50 -13.29 -15.92
N PHE A 330 -18.20 -12.30 -15.40
CA PHE A 330 -19.36 -11.68 -16.06
C PHE A 330 -18.99 -10.27 -16.53
N LEU A 331 -19.32 -9.97 -17.78
CA LEU A 331 -18.96 -8.72 -18.43
C LEU A 331 -20.21 -7.89 -18.72
N ASN A 332 -20.10 -6.57 -18.57
CA ASN A 332 -21.15 -5.63 -18.90
C ASN A 332 -21.13 -5.31 -20.42
N LYS A 333 -22.07 -4.46 -20.87
CA LYS A 333 -22.19 -4.11 -22.30
C LYS A 333 -20.94 -3.40 -22.84
N GLU A 334 -20.19 -2.74 -21.97
CA GLU A 334 -18.94 -2.05 -22.28
C GLU A 334 -17.71 -2.99 -22.26
N GLY A 335 -17.88 -4.28 -21.95
CA GLY A 335 -16.80 -5.27 -21.89
C GLY A 335 -15.98 -5.23 -20.59
N ASN A 336 -16.48 -4.55 -19.55
CA ASN A 336 -15.86 -4.53 -18.23
C ASN A 336 -16.41 -5.66 -17.36
N VAL A 337 -15.55 -6.29 -16.56
CA VAL A 337 -15.96 -7.32 -15.60
C VAL A 337 -16.75 -6.66 -14.48
N TYR A 338 -18.01 -7.03 -14.27
CA TYR A 338 -18.80 -6.53 -13.14
C TYR A 338 -18.90 -7.54 -11.99
N ARG A 339 -18.64 -8.82 -12.27
CA ARG A 339 -18.67 -9.90 -11.26
C ARG A 339 -17.73 -11.04 -11.63
N ILE A 340 -17.09 -11.63 -10.63
CA ILE A 340 -16.36 -12.90 -10.73
C ILE A 340 -16.94 -13.84 -9.67
N GLU A 341 -17.21 -15.09 -10.04
CA GLU A 341 -17.58 -16.18 -9.14
C GLU A 341 -16.46 -17.22 -9.12
N HIS A 342 -16.04 -17.63 -7.92
CA HIS A 342 -15.14 -18.74 -7.70
C HIS A 342 -15.93 -19.92 -7.15
N ARG A 343 -15.81 -21.08 -7.81
CA ARG A 343 -16.58 -22.29 -7.49
C ARG A 343 -15.66 -23.46 -7.18
N ASN A 344 -15.99 -24.21 -6.15
CA ASN A 344 -15.26 -25.43 -5.78
C ASN A 344 -15.54 -26.62 -6.73
N ASP A 345 -14.95 -27.78 -6.42
CA ASP A 345 -15.13 -29.03 -7.14
C ASP A 345 -16.58 -29.56 -7.12
N LYS A 346 -17.39 -29.13 -6.16
CA LYS A 346 -18.84 -29.38 -6.08
C LYS A 346 -19.70 -28.35 -6.82
N LYS A 347 -19.06 -27.37 -7.49
CA LYS A 347 -19.68 -26.23 -8.20
C LYS A 347 -20.41 -25.22 -7.31
N GLU A 348 -20.19 -25.28 -6.00
CA GLU A 348 -20.70 -24.32 -5.03
C GLU A 348 -19.88 -23.04 -5.11
N ILE A 349 -20.53 -21.87 -5.03
CA ILE A 349 -19.84 -20.57 -4.98
C ILE A 349 -19.17 -20.46 -3.61
N VAL A 350 -17.84 -20.37 -3.60
CA VAL A 350 -17.03 -20.22 -2.39
C VAL A 350 -16.46 -18.80 -2.24
N GLY A 351 -16.61 -17.97 -3.27
CA GLY A 351 -16.19 -16.58 -3.24
C GLY A 351 -16.70 -15.80 -4.45
N GLU A 352 -16.81 -14.49 -4.27
CA GLU A 352 -17.24 -13.57 -5.32
C GLU A 352 -16.41 -12.30 -5.29
N GLU A 353 -16.19 -11.70 -6.46
CA GLU A 353 -15.72 -10.32 -6.60
C GLU A 353 -16.78 -9.51 -7.35
N LYS A 354 -17.12 -8.31 -6.88
CA LYS A 354 -18.09 -7.40 -7.51
C LYS A 354 -17.43 -6.08 -7.81
N TYR A 355 -17.59 -5.60 -9.02
CA TYR A 355 -16.92 -4.41 -9.53
C TYR A 355 -17.95 -3.33 -9.87
N ARG A 356 -17.70 -2.11 -9.42
CA ARG A 356 -18.49 -0.92 -9.74
C ARG A 356 -17.64 0.07 -10.50
N TYR A 357 -18.24 0.73 -11.48
CA TYR A 357 -17.58 1.70 -12.35
C TYR A 357 -18.32 3.03 -12.34
N ASP A 358 -17.61 4.12 -12.64
CA ASP A 358 -18.24 5.42 -12.87
C ASP A 358 -18.77 5.55 -14.31
N GLN A 359 -19.39 6.69 -14.60
CA GLN A 359 -19.92 7.02 -15.92
C GLN A 359 -18.85 7.10 -17.03
N LYS A 360 -17.57 7.15 -16.67
CA LYS A 360 -16.42 7.13 -17.60
C LYS A 360 -15.80 5.73 -17.69
N ASN A 361 -16.48 4.70 -17.19
CA ASN A 361 -16.00 3.31 -17.11
C ASN A 361 -14.68 3.15 -16.34
N ARG A 362 -14.44 4.00 -15.34
CA ARG A 362 -13.30 3.87 -14.42
C ARG A 362 -13.75 3.09 -13.18
N PRO A 363 -12.92 2.17 -12.65
CA PRO A 363 -13.30 1.40 -11.46
C PRO A 363 -13.50 2.35 -10.28
N LEU A 364 -14.62 2.23 -9.57
CA LEU A 364 -14.91 2.95 -8.34
C LEU A 364 -14.66 2.07 -7.12
N GLU A 365 -15.02 0.79 -7.23
CA GLU A 365 -15.05 -0.12 -6.09
C GLU A 365 -14.94 -1.57 -6.55
N ILE A 366 -14.21 -2.37 -5.78
CA ILE A 366 -14.13 -3.82 -5.93
C ILE A 366 -14.39 -4.41 -4.55
N ILE A 367 -15.36 -5.30 -4.43
CA ILE A 367 -15.72 -5.99 -3.18
C ILE A 367 -15.47 -7.48 -3.39
N SER A 368 -14.60 -8.09 -2.57
CA SER A 368 -14.41 -9.55 -2.55
C SER A 368 -14.97 -10.18 -1.28
N SER A 369 -15.60 -11.33 -1.44
CA SER A 369 -16.17 -12.15 -0.37
C SER A 369 -15.58 -13.56 -0.32
N GLU A 370 -14.32 -13.73 -0.71
CA GLU A 370 -13.57 -14.98 -0.53
C GLU A 370 -13.25 -15.25 0.97
N TYR A 371 -12.19 -16.00 1.27
CA TYR A 371 -11.75 -16.32 2.64
C TYR A 371 -11.60 -15.07 3.54
N ARG A 372 -11.31 -13.91 2.96
CA ARG A 372 -11.28 -12.61 3.65
C ARG A 372 -12.13 -11.60 2.91
N LYS A 373 -12.98 -10.89 3.64
CA LYS A 373 -13.78 -9.78 3.07
C LYS A 373 -12.85 -8.61 2.82
N ASN A 374 -12.70 -8.22 1.57
CA ASN A 374 -11.89 -7.06 1.19
C ASN A 374 -12.67 -6.09 0.31
N ILE A 375 -12.33 -4.81 0.43
CA ILE A 375 -12.80 -3.75 -0.44
C ILE A 375 -11.62 -2.95 -0.92
N GLN A 376 -11.63 -2.64 -2.21
CA GLN A 376 -10.76 -1.66 -2.81
C GLN A 376 -11.59 -0.51 -3.40
N ILE A 377 -11.34 0.72 -2.98
CA ILE A 377 -12.03 1.93 -3.44
C ILE A 377 -11.06 2.83 -4.19
N TYR A 378 -11.55 3.44 -5.26
CA TYR A 378 -10.78 4.36 -6.10
C TYR A 378 -11.38 5.76 -6.00
N HIS A 379 -10.59 6.69 -5.44
CA HIS A 379 -10.97 8.09 -5.34
C HIS A 379 -10.31 8.89 -6.46
N TYR A 380 -11.13 9.55 -7.26
CA TYR A 380 -10.67 10.40 -8.35
C TYR A 380 -10.88 11.88 -8.01
N GLU A 381 -9.84 12.68 -8.23
CA GLU A 381 -9.97 14.14 -8.28
C GLU A 381 -10.05 14.55 -9.76
N LYS A 382 -11.26 14.92 -10.20
CA LYS A 382 -11.60 15.15 -11.62
C LYS A 382 -11.30 13.88 -12.45
N ASP A 383 -10.29 13.95 -13.33
CA ASP A 383 -9.88 12.86 -14.21
C ASP A 383 -8.66 12.07 -13.70
N ARG A 384 -8.18 12.37 -12.49
CA ARG A 384 -6.93 11.83 -11.96
C ARG A 384 -7.22 10.92 -10.78
N LEU A 385 -6.64 9.73 -10.79
CA LEU A 385 -6.67 8.86 -9.62
C LEU A 385 -5.85 9.54 -8.51
N ASP A 386 -6.47 9.78 -7.36
CA ASP A 386 -5.89 10.49 -6.23
C ASP A 386 -5.54 9.55 -5.07
N ILE A 387 -6.44 8.62 -4.74
CA ILE A 387 -6.28 7.66 -3.65
C ILE A 387 -6.83 6.30 -4.09
N LYS A 388 -6.13 5.22 -3.75
CA LYS A 388 -6.72 3.88 -3.62
C LYS A 388 -6.80 3.53 -2.15
N GLU A 389 -7.99 3.24 -1.65
CA GLU A 389 -8.23 2.78 -0.29
C GLU A 389 -8.48 1.28 -0.31
N PHE A 390 -7.85 0.57 0.61
CA PHE A 390 -7.99 -0.87 0.77
C PHE A 390 -8.41 -1.14 2.21
N ILE A 391 -9.48 -1.92 2.35
CA ILE A 391 -10.06 -2.28 3.63
C ILE A 391 -10.19 -3.80 3.65
N GLU A 392 -9.58 -4.44 4.62
CA GLU A 392 -9.66 -5.87 4.86
C GLU A 392 -10.16 -6.07 6.29
N VAL A 393 -11.12 -6.98 6.44
CA VAL A 393 -11.58 -7.40 7.77
C VAL A 393 -11.38 -8.90 7.87
N GLU A 394 -10.62 -9.28 8.89
CA GLU A 394 -10.40 -10.66 9.25
C GLU A 394 -11.22 -10.97 10.50
N GLU A 395 -12.16 -11.91 10.36
CA GLU A 395 -12.96 -12.43 11.46
C GLU A 395 -12.28 -13.73 11.93
N ARG A 396 -11.54 -13.69 13.04
CA ARG A 396 -10.97 -14.89 13.66
C ARG A 396 -11.79 -15.30 14.87
N ARG A 397 -12.01 -16.60 15.02
CA ARG A 397 -12.49 -17.18 16.27
C ARG A 397 -11.34 -17.93 16.89
N GLU A 398 -10.83 -17.43 18.00
CA GLU A 398 -10.01 -18.25 18.88
C GLU A 398 -10.91 -19.16 19.72
N ASP A 399 -10.41 -20.33 20.09
CA ASP A 399 -11.17 -21.42 20.71
C ASP A 399 -12.06 -20.92 21.87
N PHE A 400 -13.37 -20.94 21.61
CA PHE A 400 -14.47 -20.81 22.58
C PHE A 400 -14.63 -19.53 23.41
N SER A 401 -13.99 -18.38 23.11
CA SER A 401 -14.28 -17.18 23.93
C SER A 401 -14.47 -15.83 23.26
N GLN A 402 -13.85 -15.48 22.12
CA GLN A 402 -14.11 -14.17 21.48
C GLN A 402 -13.95 -14.21 19.96
N GLU A 403 -14.86 -13.53 19.26
CA GLU A 403 -14.70 -13.21 17.84
C GLU A 403 -13.80 -11.97 17.75
N ILE A 404 -12.56 -12.17 17.29
CA ILE A 404 -11.61 -11.10 17.06
C ILE A 404 -11.84 -10.58 15.65
N VAL A 405 -12.10 -9.28 15.55
CA VAL A 405 -12.27 -8.57 14.29
C VAL A 405 -11.03 -7.71 14.07
N GLU A 406 -10.11 -8.19 13.24
CA GLU A 406 -8.94 -7.41 12.83
C GLU A 406 -9.33 -6.57 11.62
N LEU A 407 -9.22 -5.24 11.75
CA LEU A 407 -9.48 -4.30 10.69
C LEU A 407 -8.16 -3.75 10.16
N HIS A 408 -7.84 -4.07 8.91
CA HIS A 408 -6.68 -3.53 8.23
C HIS A 408 -7.13 -2.52 7.17
N ILE A 409 -6.68 -1.27 7.34
CA ILE A 409 -6.95 -0.20 6.36
C ILE A 409 -5.63 0.40 5.91
N TRP A 410 -5.40 0.42 4.60
CA TRP A 410 -4.27 1.14 4.01
C TRP A 410 -4.71 1.98 2.82
N GLN A 411 -3.99 3.07 2.58
CA GLN A 411 -4.21 3.96 1.45
C GLN A 411 -2.94 4.08 0.61
N GLN A 412 -3.12 4.05 -0.70
CA GLN A 412 -2.11 4.46 -1.67
C GLN A 412 -2.50 5.82 -2.24
N HIS A 413 -1.71 6.85 -1.95
CA HIS A 413 -1.91 8.21 -2.43
C HIS A 413 -1.07 8.47 -3.67
N PHE A 414 -1.64 9.18 -4.64
CA PHE A 414 -0.98 9.55 -5.89
C PHE A 414 -0.71 11.05 -5.95
N ALA A 415 0.39 11.40 -6.59
CA ALA A 415 0.76 12.77 -6.93
C ALA A 415 1.39 12.82 -8.31
N TYR A 416 1.23 13.94 -9.01
CA TYR A 416 1.68 14.08 -10.39
C TYR A 416 2.49 15.37 -10.55
N HIS A 417 3.62 15.28 -11.25
CA HIS A 417 4.47 16.44 -11.54
C HIS A 417 5.10 16.31 -12.91
N ASP A 418 4.80 17.24 -13.81
CA ASP A 418 5.37 17.31 -15.16
C ASP A 418 5.19 16.00 -15.94
N ASN A 419 6.19 15.12 -15.96
CA ASN A 419 6.18 13.83 -16.63
C ASN A 419 6.24 12.63 -15.67
N MET A 420 5.92 12.85 -14.40
CA MET A 420 6.05 11.85 -13.34
C MET A 420 4.73 11.64 -12.59
N ARG A 421 4.56 10.41 -12.10
CA ARG A 421 3.58 10.02 -11.09
C ARG A 421 4.33 9.44 -9.89
N PHE A 422 4.04 9.94 -8.71
CA PHE A 422 4.52 9.40 -7.43
C PHE A 422 3.35 8.70 -6.76
N SER A 423 3.63 7.59 -6.09
CA SER A 423 2.67 7.00 -5.16
C SER A 423 3.33 6.63 -3.85
N LEU A 424 2.59 6.82 -2.76
CA LEU A 424 3.00 6.44 -1.41
C LEU A 424 1.89 5.63 -0.78
N GLN A 425 2.25 4.49 -0.18
CA GLN A 425 1.31 3.61 0.52
C GLN A 425 1.64 3.57 2.01
N PHE A 426 0.62 3.67 2.86
CA PHE A 426 0.73 3.50 4.31
C PHE A 426 -0.59 3.04 4.91
N SER A 427 -0.51 2.41 6.09
CA SER A 427 -1.68 2.00 6.88
C SER A 427 -2.33 3.22 7.55
N LEU A 428 -3.66 3.25 7.62
CA LEU A 428 -4.40 4.27 8.38
C LEU A 428 -4.58 3.89 9.84
N ILE A 429 -4.51 2.60 10.16
CA ILE A 429 -4.55 2.04 11.52
C ILE A 429 -3.32 1.12 11.65
N GLY A 430 -2.68 1.13 12.81
CA GLY A 430 -1.41 0.43 13.07
C GLY A 430 -0.20 1.25 12.63
N ASP A 431 0.99 0.64 12.67
CA ASP A 431 2.22 1.33 12.33
C ASP A 431 2.33 1.66 10.84
N ILE A 432 2.98 2.78 10.52
CA ILE A 432 3.41 3.05 9.15
C ILE A 432 4.52 2.04 8.85
N ASN A 433 4.23 1.05 8.00
CA ASN A 433 5.30 0.23 7.45
C ASN A 433 6.26 1.15 6.67
N GLN A 434 7.45 1.35 7.23
CA GLN A 434 8.41 2.33 6.72
C GLN A 434 9.12 1.86 5.45
N GLU A 435 8.99 0.58 5.10
CA GLU A 435 9.28 0.08 3.76
C GLU A 435 8.22 0.49 2.73
N GLY A 436 7.25 1.34 3.12
CA GLY A 436 6.19 1.87 2.28
C GLY A 436 6.70 2.20 0.89
N ARG A 437 6.31 1.36 -0.07
CA ARG A 437 6.87 1.34 -1.43
C ARG A 437 6.57 2.66 -2.13
N SER A 438 7.50 3.62 -2.06
CA SER A 438 7.39 4.85 -2.82
C SER A 438 7.63 4.54 -4.30
N ASN A 439 6.56 4.16 -5.00
CA ASN A 439 6.69 3.87 -6.41
C ASN A 439 6.65 5.17 -7.21
N THR A 440 7.57 5.27 -8.16
CA THR A 440 7.57 6.36 -9.13
C THR A 440 7.35 5.81 -10.52
N ARG A 441 6.60 6.55 -11.33
CA ARG A 441 6.55 6.38 -12.77
C ARG A 441 7.03 7.65 -13.44
N SER A 442 7.79 7.54 -14.52
CA SER A 442 8.15 8.68 -15.35
C SER A 442 8.11 8.33 -16.83
N VAL A 443 7.85 9.34 -17.65
CA VAL A 443 7.81 9.21 -19.11
C VAL A 443 8.71 10.29 -19.70
N ALA A 444 9.77 9.88 -20.37
CA ALA A 444 10.63 10.80 -21.10
C ALA A 444 10.85 10.27 -22.51
N ASN A 445 10.37 10.98 -23.54
CA ASN A 445 10.40 10.51 -24.93
C ASN A 445 9.73 9.12 -25.06
N ASN A 446 10.48 8.10 -25.46
CA ASN A 446 10.01 6.71 -25.56
C ASN A 446 10.54 5.81 -24.41
N GLU A 447 10.94 6.41 -23.29
CA GLU A 447 11.38 5.73 -22.08
C GLU A 447 10.26 5.77 -21.03
N PHE A 448 9.85 4.60 -20.54
CA PHE A 448 8.80 4.41 -19.54
C PHE A 448 9.43 3.79 -18.30
N CYS A 449 9.69 4.61 -17.29
CA CYS A 449 10.37 4.17 -16.08
C CYS A 449 9.40 3.89 -14.94
N GLU A 450 9.60 2.77 -14.25
CA GLU A 450 9.21 2.59 -12.86
C GLU A 450 10.43 2.72 -11.95
N TYR A 451 10.23 2.52 -10.64
CA TYR A 451 11.28 2.69 -9.65
C TYR A 451 12.56 1.86 -9.91
N ASN A 452 12.42 0.62 -10.38
CA ASN A 452 13.56 -0.31 -10.55
C ASN A 452 14.07 -0.43 -11.99
N TYR A 453 13.33 0.07 -12.98
CA TYR A 453 13.63 -0.18 -14.39
C TYR A 453 12.99 0.85 -15.31
N CYS A 454 13.46 0.90 -16.55
CA CYS A 454 12.83 1.63 -17.63
C CYS A 454 12.70 0.76 -18.88
N SER A 455 11.49 0.69 -19.44
CA SER A 455 11.28 0.14 -20.77
C SER A 455 11.66 1.18 -21.81
N LEU A 456 12.61 0.86 -22.69
CA LEU A 456 12.99 1.67 -23.84
C LEU A 456 12.19 1.21 -25.04
N ALA A 457 11.40 2.09 -25.63
CA ALA A 457 10.62 1.78 -26.82
C ALA A 457 11.06 2.60 -28.05
N ASN A 458 10.71 2.10 -29.23
CA ASN A 458 10.78 2.90 -30.46
C ASN A 458 9.54 3.81 -30.61
N MET A 459 9.47 4.58 -31.68
CA MET A 459 8.34 5.48 -31.98
C MET A 459 6.99 4.76 -32.14
N ASN A 460 7.01 3.48 -32.49
CA ASN A 460 5.82 2.63 -32.61
C ASN A 460 5.43 1.94 -31.29
N GLY A 461 6.17 2.22 -30.20
CA GLY A 461 5.92 1.63 -28.88
C GLY A 461 6.41 0.19 -28.73
N ARG A 462 7.24 -0.33 -29.66
CA ARG A 462 7.93 -1.62 -29.52
C ARG A 462 9.07 -1.48 -28.53
N VAL A 463 9.13 -2.38 -27.55
CA VAL A 463 10.20 -2.42 -26.55
C VAL A 463 11.48 -2.93 -27.22
N LEU A 464 12.51 -2.09 -27.18
CA LEU A 464 13.85 -2.35 -27.71
C LEU A 464 14.79 -2.93 -26.64
N GLY A 465 14.51 -2.65 -25.36
CA GLY A 465 15.30 -3.16 -24.25
C GLY A 465 14.81 -2.61 -22.91
N ILE A 466 15.31 -3.19 -21.83
CA ILE A 466 15.03 -2.76 -20.46
C ILE A 466 16.30 -2.15 -19.88
N LYS A 467 16.25 -0.86 -19.54
CA LYS A 467 17.31 -0.21 -18.77
C LYS A 467 17.03 -0.45 -17.30
N HIS A 468 17.94 -1.14 -16.65
CA HIS A 468 17.84 -1.46 -15.24
C HIS A 468 18.34 -0.30 -14.34
N LEU A 469 17.65 -0.05 -13.22
CA LEU A 469 18.03 0.99 -12.23
C LEU A 469 18.48 0.41 -10.87
N LYS A 470 17.89 -0.72 -10.40
CA LYS A 470 18.21 -1.40 -9.12
C LYS A 470 17.83 -2.89 -9.15
N GLY A 471 18.74 -3.78 -8.69
CA GLY A 471 18.58 -5.25 -8.78
C GLY A 471 19.52 -5.92 -9.79
N GLU A 472 19.06 -7.03 -10.38
CA GLU A 472 19.78 -7.85 -11.37
C GLU A 472 19.35 -7.49 -12.82
N PRO A 473 20.21 -7.72 -13.83
CA PRO A 473 19.91 -7.45 -15.23
C PRO A 473 18.68 -8.21 -15.75
N ILE A 474 18.01 -7.60 -16.74
CA ILE A 474 16.84 -8.14 -17.44
C ILE A 474 17.07 -7.98 -18.94
N ASP A 475 17.04 -9.09 -19.67
CA ASP A 475 17.11 -9.10 -21.12
C ASP A 475 15.79 -9.58 -21.71
N VAL A 476 15.31 -8.87 -22.73
CA VAL A 476 14.03 -9.19 -23.39
C VAL A 476 14.20 -9.18 -24.90
N LEU A 477 13.65 -10.21 -25.55
CA LEU A 477 13.52 -10.30 -26.99
C LEU A 477 12.05 -10.21 -27.37
N THR A 478 11.72 -9.31 -28.30
CA THR A 478 10.37 -9.17 -28.84
C THR A 478 10.34 -9.39 -30.35
N ASN A 479 9.25 -9.97 -30.86
CA ASN A 479 9.01 -10.06 -32.30
C ASN A 479 8.60 -8.68 -32.88
N GLU A 480 8.33 -8.64 -34.19
CA GLU A 480 7.92 -7.41 -34.89
C GLU A 480 6.61 -6.81 -34.36
N LYS A 481 5.76 -7.63 -33.72
CA LYS A 481 4.48 -7.24 -33.11
C LYS A 481 4.62 -6.86 -31.62
N ASN A 482 5.85 -6.70 -31.13
CA ASN A 482 6.15 -6.38 -29.72
C ASN A 482 5.64 -7.45 -28.73
N GLN A 483 5.48 -8.68 -29.20
CA GLN A 483 5.15 -9.83 -28.36
C GLN A 483 6.46 -10.43 -27.82
N PRO A 484 6.51 -10.84 -26.54
CA PRO A 484 7.71 -11.45 -25.97
C PRO A 484 8.04 -12.75 -26.68
N VAL A 485 9.30 -13.02 -27.00
CA VAL A 485 9.75 -14.29 -27.60
C VAL A 485 10.61 -15.04 -26.59
N GLU A 486 11.52 -14.31 -25.94
CA GLU A 486 12.40 -14.84 -24.92
C GLU A 486 12.75 -13.73 -23.93
N SER A 487 12.99 -14.09 -22.67
CA SER A 487 13.49 -13.16 -21.67
C SER A 487 14.31 -13.86 -20.60
N TYR A 488 15.19 -13.09 -19.97
CA TYR A 488 16.11 -13.53 -18.92
C TYR A 488 16.01 -12.58 -17.72
N PHE A 489 15.98 -13.15 -16.52
CA PHE A 489 15.89 -12.43 -15.26
C PHE A 489 16.87 -13.05 -14.24
N GLU A 490 17.34 -12.22 -13.30
CA GLU A 490 18.23 -12.63 -12.19
C GLU A 490 19.54 -13.29 -12.67
N ASN A 491 20.34 -12.59 -13.48
CA ASN A 491 21.59 -13.13 -14.05
C ASN A 491 21.38 -14.47 -14.75
N ASP A 492 20.40 -14.52 -15.67
CA ASP A 492 20.02 -15.71 -16.43
C ASP A 492 19.55 -16.91 -15.60
N ARG A 493 19.31 -16.72 -14.30
CA ARG A 493 18.73 -17.77 -13.43
C ARG A 493 17.35 -18.16 -13.92
N TYR A 494 16.52 -17.20 -14.30
CA TYR A 494 15.20 -17.45 -14.84
C TYR A 494 15.16 -17.10 -16.32
N ARG A 495 14.68 -18.05 -17.13
CA ARG A 495 14.48 -17.88 -18.57
C ARG A 495 13.04 -18.19 -18.92
N TYR A 496 12.43 -17.34 -19.71
CA TYR A 496 11.06 -17.50 -20.19
C TYR A 496 11.06 -17.54 -21.71
N SER A 497 10.29 -18.45 -22.30
CA SER A 497 10.17 -18.54 -23.75
C SER A 497 8.70 -18.61 -24.18
N PHE A 498 8.41 -17.98 -25.31
CA PHE A 498 7.07 -17.81 -25.85
C PHE A 498 7.07 -18.19 -27.33
N SER A 499 6.04 -18.89 -27.78
CA SER A 499 5.81 -19.13 -29.21
C SER A 499 4.41 -18.72 -29.61
N TYR A 500 4.22 -18.46 -30.90
CA TYR A 500 2.97 -17.95 -31.46
C TYR A 500 2.56 -18.80 -32.67
N ASP A 501 1.25 -18.88 -32.92
CA ASP A 501 0.70 -19.49 -34.14
C ASP A 501 0.68 -18.51 -35.33
N ALA A 502 0.19 -18.97 -36.48
CA ALA A 502 0.13 -18.16 -37.70
C ALA A 502 -0.87 -16.98 -37.62
N GLN A 503 -1.73 -16.96 -36.59
CA GLN A 503 -2.67 -15.88 -36.29
C GLN A 503 -2.14 -14.99 -35.14
N ASP A 504 -0.85 -15.11 -34.79
CA ASP A 504 -0.16 -14.37 -33.73
C ASP A 504 -0.70 -14.60 -32.32
N ARG A 505 -1.43 -15.70 -32.10
CA ARG A 505 -1.93 -16.08 -30.78
C ARG A 505 -0.86 -16.89 -30.07
N ILE A 506 -0.76 -16.72 -28.74
CA ILE A 506 0.24 -17.45 -27.95
C ILE A 506 -0.01 -18.96 -28.06
N LYS A 507 1.00 -19.73 -28.43
CA LYS A 507 0.93 -21.18 -28.60
C LYS A 507 1.55 -21.92 -27.42
N THR A 508 2.70 -21.46 -26.95
CA THR A 508 3.38 -22.03 -25.78
C THR A 508 4.01 -20.96 -24.91
N PHE A 509 4.05 -21.22 -23.61
CA PHE A 509 4.88 -20.49 -22.65
C PHE A 509 5.69 -21.51 -21.84
N THR A 510 6.98 -21.27 -21.65
CA THR A 510 7.84 -22.09 -20.80
C THR A 510 8.64 -21.22 -19.84
N MET A 511 8.87 -21.76 -18.64
CA MET A 511 9.74 -21.17 -17.63
C MET A 511 10.82 -22.17 -17.24
N PHE A 512 12.07 -21.72 -17.30
CA PHE A 512 13.24 -22.43 -16.83
C PHE A 512 13.80 -21.73 -15.59
N SER A 513 14.28 -22.52 -14.64
CA SER A 513 15.08 -22.06 -13.49
C SER A 513 16.41 -22.79 -13.54
N SER A 514 17.52 -22.05 -13.66
CA SER A 514 18.87 -22.61 -13.77
C SER A 514 18.95 -23.68 -14.87
N GLN A 515 18.38 -23.37 -16.04
CA GLN A 515 18.25 -24.26 -17.21
C GLN A 515 17.32 -25.48 -17.04
N ILE A 516 16.71 -25.67 -15.87
CA ILE A 516 15.75 -26.76 -15.63
C ILE A 516 14.34 -26.26 -15.95
N LEU A 517 13.61 -26.96 -16.81
CA LEU A 517 12.21 -26.65 -17.11
C LEU A 517 11.37 -26.82 -15.83
N LYS A 518 10.68 -25.77 -15.42
CA LYS A 518 9.82 -25.74 -14.22
C LYS A 518 8.34 -25.67 -14.55
N LYS A 519 8.01 -24.96 -15.63
CA LYS A 519 6.62 -24.78 -16.07
C LYS A 519 6.54 -24.80 -17.58
N ARG A 520 5.52 -25.46 -18.10
CA ARG A 520 5.13 -25.40 -19.51
C ARG A 520 3.62 -25.17 -19.60
N MET A 521 3.22 -24.26 -20.47
CA MET A 521 1.82 -24.02 -20.81
C MET A 521 1.65 -24.17 -22.31
N GLU A 522 0.67 -24.96 -22.73
CA GLU A 522 0.28 -25.15 -24.13
C GLU A 522 -1.13 -24.60 -24.33
N PHE A 523 -1.31 -23.78 -25.37
CA PHE A 523 -2.56 -23.13 -25.70
C PHE A 523 -3.16 -23.78 -26.94
N ILE A 524 -4.29 -24.45 -26.77
CA ILE A 524 -4.96 -25.23 -27.81
C ILE A 524 -6.24 -24.48 -28.20
N TYR A 525 -6.21 -23.85 -29.37
CA TYR A 525 -7.34 -23.09 -29.90
C TYR A 525 -8.28 -23.99 -30.71
N HIS A 526 -9.58 -23.84 -30.48
CA HIS A 526 -10.63 -24.62 -31.15
C HIS A 526 -11.42 -23.75 -32.13
N LEU A 527 -12.07 -24.40 -33.09
CA LEU A 527 -13.00 -23.74 -34.03
C LEU A 527 -14.36 -23.43 -33.38
N ASP A 528 -14.71 -24.14 -32.31
CA ASP A 528 -15.92 -23.87 -31.54
C ASP A 528 -15.77 -22.55 -30.76
N ILE A 529 -16.51 -21.53 -31.21
CA ILE A 529 -16.50 -20.19 -30.61
C ILE A 529 -17.01 -20.16 -29.16
N LEU A 530 -17.80 -21.16 -28.75
CA LEU A 530 -18.30 -21.28 -27.37
C LEU A 530 -17.31 -22.00 -26.47
N LYS A 531 -16.37 -22.77 -27.02
CA LYS A 531 -15.29 -23.45 -26.30
C LYS A 531 -13.94 -23.21 -26.97
N PRO A 532 -13.50 -21.94 -27.09
CA PRO A 532 -12.47 -21.58 -28.06
C PRO A 532 -11.05 -21.94 -27.63
N LEU A 533 -10.82 -22.32 -26.37
CA LEU A 533 -9.48 -22.52 -25.84
C LEU A 533 -9.42 -23.56 -24.73
N THR A 534 -8.40 -24.42 -24.80
CA THR A 534 -7.91 -25.22 -23.68
C THR A 534 -6.45 -24.85 -23.41
N ILE A 535 -6.10 -24.57 -22.16
CA ILE A 535 -4.71 -24.40 -21.73
C ILE A 535 -4.29 -25.63 -20.93
N LEU A 536 -3.23 -26.30 -21.34
CA LEU A 536 -2.58 -27.35 -20.56
C LEU A 536 -1.37 -26.77 -19.84
N GLU A 537 -1.41 -26.77 -18.51
CA GLU A 537 -0.31 -26.33 -17.65
C GLU A 537 0.36 -27.55 -17.03
N THR A 538 1.67 -27.70 -17.25
CA THR A 538 2.51 -28.72 -16.62
C THR A 538 3.47 -28.04 -15.65
N ASP A 539 3.27 -28.27 -14.35
CA ASP A 539 4.20 -27.91 -13.30
C ASP A 539 5.17 -29.07 -13.08
N ILE A 540 6.48 -28.82 -13.13
CA ILE A 540 7.53 -29.84 -13.08
C ILE A 540 8.40 -29.63 -11.85
N SER A 541 8.45 -30.63 -10.97
CA SER A 541 9.28 -30.64 -9.77
C SER A 541 10.08 -31.94 -9.68
N TYR A 542 11.39 -31.85 -9.90
CA TYR A 542 12.33 -32.99 -9.85
C TYR A 542 11.86 -34.20 -10.68
N SER A 543 11.23 -35.20 -10.05
CA SER A 543 10.74 -36.44 -10.68
C SER A 543 9.26 -36.42 -11.07
N ASP A 544 8.49 -35.44 -10.57
CA ASP A 544 7.04 -35.43 -10.68
C ASP A 544 6.57 -34.29 -11.57
N SER A 545 5.49 -34.55 -12.31
CA SER A 545 4.81 -33.52 -13.09
C SER A 545 3.31 -33.55 -12.77
N VAL A 546 2.75 -32.37 -12.52
CA VAL A 546 1.31 -32.20 -12.35
C VAL A 546 0.79 -31.47 -13.57
N VAL A 547 -0.17 -32.09 -14.26
CA VAL A 547 -0.83 -31.48 -15.41
C VAL A 547 -2.20 -30.96 -14.98
N LYS A 548 -2.44 -29.67 -15.26
CA LYS A 548 -3.74 -29.01 -15.10
C LYS A 548 -4.27 -28.61 -16.47
N ALA A 549 -5.57 -28.73 -16.68
CA ALA A 549 -6.25 -28.26 -17.88
C ALA A 549 -7.25 -27.16 -17.50
N TYR A 550 -7.15 -26.03 -18.18
CA TYR A 550 -8.07 -24.91 -18.07
C TYR A 550 -8.88 -24.80 -19.36
N GLU A 551 -10.17 -25.12 -19.29
CA GLU A 551 -11.08 -25.05 -20.44
C GLU A 551 -11.89 -23.76 -20.38
N TYR A 552 -11.79 -22.96 -21.44
CA TYR A 552 -12.45 -21.66 -21.57
C TYR A 552 -13.77 -21.86 -22.32
N GLU A 553 -14.87 -21.43 -21.72
CA GLU A 553 -16.19 -21.45 -22.31
C GLU A 553 -16.76 -20.02 -22.35
N ILE A 554 -17.24 -19.58 -23.50
CA ILE A 554 -17.74 -18.21 -23.72
C ILE A 554 -19.26 -18.24 -23.88
N GLN A 555 -19.92 -17.27 -23.24
CA GLN A 555 -21.30 -16.93 -23.52
C GLN A 555 -21.36 -15.52 -24.09
N PHE A 556 -22.17 -15.34 -25.12
CA PHE A 556 -22.45 -14.05 -25.74
C PHE A 556 -23.73 -13.45 -25.15
N ALA A 557 -23.88 -12.13 -25.22
CA ALA A 557 -25.12 -11.46 -24.86
C ALA A 557 -26.19 -11.80 -25.91
N GLU A 558 -27.41 -12.10 -25.46
CA GLU A 558 -28.58 -12.14 -26.36
C GLU A 558 -28.90 -10.70 -26.80
N GLU A 559 -29.20 -10.51 -28.09
CA GLU A 559 -29.47 -9.19 -28.71
C GLU A 559 -30.68 -8.46 -28.12
#